data_AF-A0A7Z0AC35-F1
#
_entry.id   AF-A0A7Z0AC35-F1
#
_cell.length_a   1.000
_cell.length_b   1.000
_cell.length_c   1.000
_cell.angle_alpha   90.00
_cell.angle_beta   90.00
_cell.angle_gamma   90.00
#
_symmetry.space_group_name_H-M   'P 1'
#
loop_
_entity.id
_entity.type
_entity.pdbx_description
1 polymer ?
#
loop_
_entity_poly.entity_id
_entity_poly.type
_entity_poly.pdbx_seq_one_letter_code
_entity_poly.pdbx_strand_id
1 'polypeptide(L)'
;MSAAAALPRKGTTGIAVCAAIAAAVLLASGCTSSGSGGGSCEDRVKFEHRMYTGLANVDFTTGERLGTGRIPQCNDTGGSGKRSEPPEPLQTIFAVKGLDPSVAVAAGESRDDAGFYSLKRSKPAGDGEKLPDAVRKYLRSHH
;
A
#
# COMPACT_ATOMS: atom_id res chain seq x y z
N MET A 1 -36.25 -31.80 22.23
CA MET A 1 -36.97 -31.43 23.47
C MET A 1 -35.99 -31.66 24.62
N SER A 2 -36.01 -30.80 25.64
CA SER A 2 -35.03 -30.59 26.75
C SER A 2 -34.17 -29.34 26.50
N ALA A 3 -34.64 -28.17 26.97
CA ALA A 3 -34.54 -27.64 28.34
C ALA A 3 -33.15 -27.01 28.56
N ALA A 4 -33.06 -25.67 28.44
CA ALA A 4 -33.28 -24.70 29.51
C ALA A 4 -32.10 -24.66 30.49
N ALA A 5 -31.40 -23.53 30.56
CA ALA A 5 -31.10 -22.86 31.81
C ALA A 5 -30.34 -21.54 31.54
N ALA A 6 -30.92 -20.47 32.09
CA ALA A 6 -30.33 -19.15 32.18
C ALA A 6 -29.02 -19.19 33.00
N LEU A 7 -28.03 -18.40 32.57
CA LEU A 7 -26.88 -18.06 33.40
C LEU A 7 -27.12 -16.69 34.08
N PRO A 8 -26.78 -16.57 35.39
CA PRO A 8 -27.10 -15.41 36.22
C PRO A 8 -26.18 -14.21 36.00
N ARG A 9 -26.74 -13.01 36.16
CA ARG A 9 -26.00 -11.77 36.44
C ARG A 9 -25.57 -11.74 37.91
N LYS A 10 -24.26 -11.58 38.17
CA LYS A 10 -23.63 -11.08 39.41
C LYS A 10 -22.21 -10.69 38.99
N GLY A 11 -21.74 -9.45 39.07
CA GLY A 11 -21.79 -8.56 40.21
C GLY A 11 -20.51 -8.76 41.02
N THR A 12 -19.51 -7.88 40.78
CA THR A 12 -18.41 -7.42 41.67
C THR A 12 -17.88 -8.38 42.73
N THR A 13 -16.56 -8.61 42.77
CA THR A 13 -15.60 -8.30 43.88
C THR A 13 -14.21 -8.84 43.49
N GLY A 14 -13.15 -8.11 43.83
CA GLY A 14 -11.75 -8.43 43.49
C GLY A 14 -11.11 -9.57 44.30
N ILE A 15 -9.77 -9.54 44.33
CA ILE A 15 -8.78 -10.50 44.89
C ILE A 15 -8.21 -11.41 43.77
N ALA A 16 -7.14 -11.03 43.10
CA ALA A 16 -5.71 -11.03 43.49
C ALA A 16 -4.99 -12.38 43.24
N VAL A 17 -3.71 -12.22 42.90
CA VAL A 17 -2.58 -13.15 43.11
C VAL A 17 -2.08 -13.96 41.89
N CYS A 18 -0.89 -13.52 41.47
CA CYS A 18 0.32 -14.24 41.03
C CYS A 18 0.40 -14.99 39.70
N ALA A 19 1.30 -14.44 38.89
CA ALA A 19 2.50 -15.08 38.35
C ALA A 19 2.35 -16.25 37.37
N ALA A 20 2.74 -16.02 36.12
CA ALA A 20 3.84 -16.75 35.47
C ALA A 20 4.04 -16.30 34.00
N ILE A 21 5.27 -15.88 33.69
CA ILE A 21 6.06 -16.18 32.50
C ILE A 21 5.37 -16.05 31.13
N ALA A 22 5.78 -15.05 30.34
CA ALA A 22 5.95 -15.24 28.89
C ALA A 22 6.96 -14.22 28.33
N ALA A 23 8.09 -14.77 27.90
CA ALA A 23 9.05 -14.30 26.89
C ALA A 23 9.08 -12.80 26.53
N ALA A 24 10.25 -12.20 26.74
CA ALA A 24 10.69 -11.04 26.00
C ALA A 24 10.58 -11.35 24.49
N VAL A 25 9.56 -10.81 23.84
CA VAL A 25 9.45 -10.79 22.39
C VAL A 25 10.57 -9.87 21.90
N LEU A 26 11.58 -10.47 21.29
CA LEU A 26 12.61 -9.77 20.55
C LEU A 26 11.94 -8.85 19.54
N LEU A 27 12.37 -7.60 19.57
CA LEU A 27 11.95 -6.49 18.74
C LEU A 27 11.87 -6.91 17.27
N ALA A 28 10.65 -7.18 16.78
CA ALA A 28 10.32 -7.06 15.38
C ALA A 28 10.34 -5.56 15.03
N SER A 29 11.53 -5.00 14.89
CA SER A 29 11.73 -3.82 14.04
C SER A 29 11.69 -4.37 12.61
N GLY A 30 10.58 -4.28 11.89
CA GLY A 30 9.78 -3.08 11.72
C GLY A 30 10.11 -2.54 10.33
N CYS A 31 9.57 -3.19 9.31
CA CYS A 31 9.30 -2.54 8.03
C CYS A 31 8.09 -3.22 7.39
N THR A 32 6.94 -3.13 8.05
CA THR A 32 5.69 -2.99 7.31
C THR A 32 5.73 -1.58 6.76
N SER A 33 6.26 -1.40 5.55
CA SER A 33 6.21 -0.12 4.85
C SER A 33 4.78 0.12 4.38
N SER A 34 3.89 0.44 5.31
CA SER A 34 2.59 1.02 5.03
C SER A 34 2.78 2.53 4.87
N GLY A 35 2.85 2.97 3.62
CA GLY A 35 2.57 4.36 3.21
C GLY A 35 3.63 5.44 3.47
N SER A 36 4.19 5.94 2.36
CA SER A 36 4.48 7.36 2.10
C SER A 36 5.46 8.09 3.04
N GLY A 37 6.76 7.84 2.86
CA GLY A 37 7.86 8.67 3.35
C GLY A 37 8.84 8.97 2.23
N GLY A 38 8.99 10.26 1.88
CA GLY A 38 9.77 10.72 0.74
C GLY A 38 11.26 10.34 0.80
N GLY A 39 11.68 9.47 -0.12
CA GLY A 39 13.05 9.29 -0.60
C GLY A 39 13.07 9.48 -2.13
N SER A 40 14.25 9.49 -2.75
CA SER A 40 14.40 9.80 -4.19
C SER A 40 13.70 8.79 -5.14
N CYS A 41 13.25 7.62 -4.65
CA CYS A 41 12.05 6.99 -5.20
C CYS A 41 10.83 7.49 -4.47
N GLU A 42 10.22 8.53 -5.02
CA GLU A 42 8.82 8.78 -4.75
C GLU A 42 8.05 7.50 -5.10
N ASP A 43 7.14 7.06 -4.23
CA ASP A 43 6.29 5.85 -4.38
C ASP A 43 5.94 5.59 -5.85
N ARG A 44 6.65 4.67 -6.50
CA ARG A 44 6.52 4.42 -7.94
C ARG A 44 6.45 2.94 -8.21
N VAL A 45 5.65 2.59 -9.22
CA VAL A 45 5.55 1.21 -9.71
C VAL A 45 5.63 1.18 -11.22
N LYS A 46 6.45 0.29 -11.75
CA LYS A 46 6.57 0.00 -13.17
C LYS A 46 5.65 -1.16 -13.52
N PHE A 47 4.73 -0.92 -14.45
CA PHE A 47 3.82 -1.93 -14.98
C PHE A 47 3.60 -1.68 -16.47
N GLU A 48 3.67 -2.73 -17.30
CA GLU A 48 3.53 -2.64 -18.77
C GLU A 48 4.35 -1.50 -19.43
N HIS A 49 5.62 -1.37 -19.03
CA HIS A 49 6.54 -0.32 -19.52
C HIS A 49 6.17 1.12 -19.13
N ARG A 50 5.23 1.31 -18.20
CA ARG A 50 4.78 2.62 -17.72
C ARG A 50 5.15 2.80 -16.26
N MET A 51 5.54 4.02 -15.91
CA MET A 51 5.83 4.41 -14.53
C MET A 51 4.60 5.10 -13.95
N TYR A 52 4.05 4.52 -12.88
CA TYR A 52 2.96 5.12 -12.12
C TYR A 52 3.51 5.67 -10.81
N THR A 53 2.94 6.78 -10.34
CA THR A 53 3.30 7.43 -9.07
C THR A 53 2.15 7.30 -8.09
N GLY A 54 2.47 6.92 -6.86
CA GLY A 54 1.55 6.80 -5.74
C GLY A 54 0.91 8.13 -5.39
N LEU A 55 -0.38 8.10 -5.08
CA LEU A 55 -1.12 9.20 -4.50
C LEU A 55 -1.64 8.77 -3.13
N ALA A 56 -1.25 9.50 -2.08
CA ALA A 56 -1.75 9.25 -0.73
C ALA A 56 -3.17 9.77 -0.55
N ASN A 57 -3.89 9.19 0.42
CA ASN A 57 -5.23 9.63 0.86
C ASN A 57 -6.28 9.66 -0.25
N VAL A 58 -6.23 8.69 -1.17
CA VAL A 58 -7.25 8.49 -2.20
C VAL A 58 -8.17 7.36 -1.74
N ASP A 59 -9.46 7.63 -1.66
CA ASP A 59 -10.47 6.59 -1.51
C ASP A 59 -10.72 5.93 -2.88
N PHE A 60 -10.57 4.62 -2.95
CA PHE A 60 -10.79 3.86 -4.18
C PHE A 60 -11.20 2.41 -3.89
N THR A 61 -11.63 1.71 -4.94
CA THR A 61 -11.94 0.28 -4.85
C THR A 61 -11.06 -0.51 -5.80
N THR A 62 -10.38 -1.53 -5.28
CA THR A 62 -9.61 -2.48 -6.08
C THR A 62 -10.53 -3.35 -6.93
N GLY A 63 -10.08 -3.60 -8.16
CA GLY A 63 -10.75 -4.43 -9.14
C GLY A 63 -10.09 -5.81 -9.26
N GLU A 64 -10.11 -6.33 -10.48
CA GLU A 64 -9.44 -7.58 -10.82
C GLU A 64 -7.92 -7.47 -10.76
N ARG A 65 -7.25 -8.62 -10.61
CA ARG A 65 -5.79 -8.71 -10.63
C ARG A 65 -5.34 -8.67 -12.08
N LEU A 66 -4.45 -7.72 -12.39
CA LEU A 66 -3.90 -7.51 -13.73
C LEU A 66 -2.56 -8.21 -13.93
N GLY A 67 -1.74 -8.33 -12.87
CA GLY A 67 -0.43 -8.96 -12.98
C GLY A 67 0.51 -8.61 -11.85
N THR A 68 1.81 -8.51 -12.17
CA THR A 68 2.85 -8.06 -11.25
C THR A 68 3.61 -6.86 -11.83
N GLY A 69 3.90 -5.90 -10.98
CA GLY A 69 4.69 -4.71 -11.29
C GLY A 69 5.96 -4.70 -10.45
N ARG A 70 6.88 -3.80 -10.77
CA ARG A 70 8.17 -3.67 -10.09
C ARG A 70 8.30 -2.30 -9.44
N ILE A 71 8.78 -2.26 -8.21
CA ILE A 71 9.18 -1.00 -7.59
C ILE A 71 10.64 -0.75 -8.01
N PRO A 72 10.94 0.35 -8.73
CA PRO A 72 12.31 0.67 -9.08
C PRO A 72 13.14 0.93 -7.84
N GLN A 73 14.42 0.53 -7.86
CA GLN A 73 15.31 0.79 -6.73
C GLN A 73 15.67 2.27 -6.62
N CYS A 74 15.84 2.72 -5.38
CA CYS A 74 16.28 4.08 -5.09
C CYS A 74 17.78 4.10 -5.20
N ASN A 75 18.26 4.67 -6.30
CA ASN A 75 19.68 4.88 -6.47
C ASN A 75 20.12 6.11 -5.64
N ASP A 76 20.11 5.95 -4.32
CA ASP A 76 20.57 6.97 -3.36
C ASP A 76 22.08 6.86 -3.08
N THR A 77 22.82 6.00 -3.80
CA THR A 77 24.26 5.80 -3.56
C THR A 77 25.06 6.06 -4.82
N GLY A 78 25.69 7.23 -4.91
CA GLY A 78 26.71 7.58 -5.91
C GLY A 78 28.02 6.79 -5.78
N GLY A 79 27.94 5.47 -5.56
CA GLY A 79 29.07 4.58 -5.38
C GLY A 79 29.31 3.75 -6.64
N SER A 80 30.40 4.04 -7.35
CA SER A 80 30.91 3.29 -8.50
C SER A 80 31.51 1.93 -8.11
N GLY A 81 30.72 1.08 -7.44
CA GLY A 81 31.11 -0.27 -7.06
C GLY A 81 30.14 -1.26 -7.71
N LYS A 82 30.65 -2.21 -8.49
CA LYS A 82 29.88 -3.32 -9.05
C LYS A 82 29.42 -4.26 -7.93
N ARG A 83 28.48 -3.82 -7.11
CA ARG A 83 27.68 -4.66 -6.24
C ARG A 83 26.44 -5.02 -7.05
N SER A 84 26.14 -6.30 -7.20
CA SER A 84 24.87 -6.72 -7.79
C SER A 84 23.75 -6.03 -7.02
N GLU A 85 23.05 -5.11 -7.68
CA GLU A 85 21.85 -4.50 -7.12
C GLU A 85 20.88 -5.63 -6.76
N PRO A 86 20.20 -5.58 -5.60
CA PRO A 86 19.18 -6.58 -5.27
C PRO A 86 18.12 -6.65 -6.39
N PRO A 87 17.32 -7.73 -6.49
CA PRO A 87 16.20 -7.71 -7.42
C PRO A 87 15.21 -6.61 -7.03
N GLU A 88 14.62 -5.93 -8.01
CA GLU A 88 13.50 -5.00 -7.78
C GLU A 88 12.33 -5.74 -7.11
N PRO A 89 11.75 -5.20 -6.01
CA PRO A 89 10.61 -5.84 -5.37
C PRO A 89 9.41 -5.93 -6.32
N LEU A 90 8.72 -7.06 -6.30
CA LEU A 90 7.49 -7.30 -7.06
C LEU A 90 6.26 -6.93 -6.23
N GLN A 91 5.29 -6.28 -6.86
CA GLN A 91 3.98 -5.97 -6.29
C GLN A 91 2.87 -6.58 -7.14
N THR A 92 1.77 -6.99 -6.53
CA THR A 92 0.58 -7.39 -7.30
C THR A 92 -0.10 -6.14 -7.82
N ILE A 93 -0.45 -6.14 -9.10
CA ILE A 93 -1.16 -5.04 -9.74
C ILE A 93 -2.63 -5.39 -9.89
N PHE A 94 -3.49 -4.47 -9.48
CA PHE A 94 -4.93 -4.55 -9.57
C PHE A 94 -5.47 -3.38 -10.40
N ALA A 95 -6.61 -3.60 -11.05
CA ALA A 95 -7.37 -2.52 -11.64
C ALA A 95 -7.94 -1.62 -10.54
N VAL A 96 -8.22 -0.36 -10.86
CA VAL A 96 -9.06 0.51 -10.03
C VAL A 96 -10.43 0.58 -10.67
N LYS A 97 -11.50 0.32 -9.91
CA LYS A 97 -12.86 0.37 -10.47
C LYS A 97 -13.18 1.77 -10.98
N GLY A 98 -13.64 1.86 -12.22
CA GLY A 98 -14.01 3.13 -12.86
C GLY A 98 -12.84 3.88 -13.52
N LEU A 99 -11.62 3.32 -13.53
CA LEU A 99 -10.46 3.88 -14.22
C LEU A 99 -9.82 2.85 -15.15
N ASP A 100 -9.30 3.34 -16.28
CA ASP A 100 -8.53 2.52 -17.22
C ASP A 100 -7.13 2.24 -16.63
N PRO A 101 -6.63 0.98 -16.66
CA PRO A 101 -5.29 0.64 -16.20
C PRO A 101 -4.18 1.48 -16.84
N SER A 102 -4.42 2.01 -18.03
CA SER A 102 -3.51 2.91 -18.74
C SER A 102 -3.27 4.25 -18.04
N VAL A 103 -4.13 4.65 -17.12
CA VAL A 103 -4.05 5.95 -16.43
C VAL A 103 -3.92 5.83 -14.92
N ALA A 104 -4.38 4.71 -14.35
CA ALA A 104 -4.23 4.41 -12.93
C ALA A 104 -4.32 2.91 -12.65
N VAL A 105 -3.56 2.46 -11.67
CA VAL A 105 -3.57 1.08 -11.16
C VAL A 105 -3.49 1.10 -9.64
N ALA A 106 -3.83 -0.02 -9.00
CA ALA A 106 -3.53 -0.24 -7.60
C ALA A 106 -2.41 -1.26 -7.46
N ALA A 107 -1.51 -1.07 -6.49
CA ALA A 107 -0.39 -1.98 -6.27
C ALA A 107 -0.20 -2.28 -4.78
N GLY A 108 -0.05 -3.56 -4.45
CA GLY A 108 0.15 -4.06 -3.08
C GLY A 108 0.35 -5.58 -3.05
N GLU A 109 0.58 -6.14 -1.86
CA GLU A 109 0.69 -7.58 -1.67
C GLU A 109 -0.69 -8.25 -1.81
N SER A 110 -1.74 -7.55 -1.40
CA SER A 110 -3.14 -7.95 -1.45
C SER A 110 -4.03 -6.79 -1.93
N ARG A 111 -5.35 -7.01 -1.93
CA ARG A 111 -6.32 -5.98 -2.32
C ARG A 111 -6.54 -4.91 -1.24
N ASP A 112 -6.32 -5.27 0.03
CA ASP A 112 -6.66 -4.44 1.18
C ASP A 112 -5.53 -3.48 1.57
N ASP A 113 -4.28 -3.80 1.22
CA ASP A 113 -3.08 -2.97 1.43
C ASP A 113 -2.64 -2.22 0.16
N ALA A 114 -3.36 -2.40 -0.95
CA ALA A 114 -2.97 -1.78 -2.21
C ALA A 114 -3.03 -0.25 -2.10
N GLY A 115 -2.01 0.42 -2.62
CA GLY A 115 -1.99 1.88 -2.81
C GLY A 115 -2.55 2.29 -4.18
N PHE A 116 -3.01 3.53 -4.31
CA PHE A 116 -3.45 4.10 -5.58
C PHE A 116 -2.26 4.71 -6.34
N TYR A 117 -2.06 4.32 -7.61
CA TYR A 117 -0.98 4.83 -8.45
C TYR A 117 -1.54 5.39 -9.76
N SER A 118 -1.05 6.56 -10.17
CA SER A 118 -1.46 7.21 -11.42
C SER A 118 -0.31 7.42 -12.38
N LEU A 119 -0.59 7.29 -13.67
CA LEU A 119 0.33 7.68 -14.72
C LEU A 119 0.45 9.22 -14.74
N LYS A 120 1.59 9.76 -14.33
CA LYS A 120 1.90 11.17 -14.54
C LYS A 120 2.41 11.36 -15.97
N ARG A 121 1.83 12.32 -16.69
CA ARG A 121 2.38 12.72 -18.00
C ARG A 121 3.38 13.84 -17.80
N SER A 122 4.62 13.59 -18.18
CA SER A 122 5.63 14.64 -18.35
C SER A 122 5.14 15.56 -19.46
N LYS A 123 4.72 16.77 -19.09
CA LYS A 123 4.43 17.83 -20.06
C LYS A 123 5.75 18.41 -20.60
N PRO A 124 5.74 19.14 -21.73
CA PRO A 124 6.88 19.95 -22.15
C PRO A 124 7.33 20.88 -21.03
N ALA A 125 8.63 21.18 -20.97
CA ALA A 125 9.26 21.89 -19.87
C ALA A 125 8.52 23.20 -19.50
N GLY A 126 8.11 23.33 -18.23
CA GLY A 126 7.55 24.57 -17.65
C GLY A 126 6.21 24.44 -16.91
N ASP A 127 5.48 23.34 -17.08
CA ASP A 127 4.08 23.23 -16.62
C ASP A 127 3.84 22.29 -15.41
N GLY A 128 4.91 21.63 -14.92
CA GLY A 128 4.81 20.57 -13.91
C GLY A 128 4.15 19.28 -14.44
N GLU A 129 4.34 18.19 -13.72
CA GLU A 129 3.65 16.92 -13.99
C GLU A 129 2.15 17.08 -13.75
N LYS A 130 1.32 16.64 -14.71
CA LYS A 130 -0.14 16.73 -14.59
C LYS A 130 -0.77 15.34 -14.55
N LEU A 131 -1.72 15.19 -13.62
CA LEU A 131 -2.58 14.01 -13.56
C LEU A 131 -3.48 13.93 -14.82
N PRO A 132 -3.76 12.73 -15.32
CA PRO A 132 -4.73 12.52 -16.38
C PRO A 132 -6.12 13.05 -15.99
N ASP A 133 -6.89 13.59 -16.94
CA ASP A 133 -8.20 14.17 -16.65
C ASP A 133 -9.17 13.15 -16.04
N ALA A 134 -9.09 11.88 -16.46
CA ALA A 134 -9.86 10.78 -15.89
C ALA A 134 -9.59 10.61 -14.38
N VAL A 135 -8.32 10.60 -13.98
CA VAL A 135 -7.92 10.51 -12.58
C VAL A 135 -8.35 11.76 -11.83
N ARG A 136 -8.12 12.95 -12.40
CA ARG A 136 -8.56 14.22 -11.80
C ARG A 136 -10.07 14.26 -11.58
N LYS A 137 -10.86 13.71 -12.50
CA LYS A 137 -12.32 13.62 -12.39
C LYS A 137 -12.72 12.60 -11.32
N TYR A 138 -12.07 11.45 -11.30
CA TYR A 138 -12.30 10.40 -10.31
C TYR A 138 -12.09 10.89 -8.88
N LEU A 139 -10.97 11.59 -8.64
CA LEU A 139 -10.67 12.15 -7.31
C LEU A 139 -11.78 13.11 -6.87
N ARG A 140 -12.19 14.05 -7.73
CA ARG A 140 -13.28 15.02 -7.41
C ARG A 140 -14.65 14.38 -7.14
N SER A 141 -14.91 13.16 -7.60
CA SER A 141 -16.20 12.50 -7.37
C SER A 141 -16.20 11.59 -6.14
N HIS A 142 -15.04 11.37 -5.51
CA HIS A 142 -14.88 10.50 -4.33
C HIS A 142 -14.32 11.29 -3.13
N HIS A 143 -14.60 12.59 -3.07
CA HIS A 143 -14.35 13.47 -1.94
C HIS A 143 -15.67 14.00 -1.37
#